data_AF-A0A7G6TTD8-F1
#
_entry.id   AF-A0A7G6TTD8-F1
#
_cell.length_a   1.000
_cell.length_b   1.000
_cell.length_c   1.000
_cell.angle_alpha   90.00
_cell.angle_beta   90.00
_cell.angle_gamma   90.00
#
_symmetry.space_group_name_H-M   'P 1'
#
loop_
_entity.id
_entity.type
_entity.pdbx_description
1 polymer ?
#
loop_
_entity_poly.entity_id
_entity_poly.type
_entity_poly.pdbx_seq_one_letter_code
_entity_poly.pdbx_strand_id
1 'polypeptide(L)' 'MTVVTMRNWKDDIDLDCTLRDIYANRLKMSPITEDQLSELLEMGLAEVVDDQVKLTERGYRKIA' A
#
# COMPACT_ATOMS: atom_id res chain seq x y z
N MET A 1 1.23 5.03 -20.39
CA MET A 1 2.07 5.03 -19.17
C MET A 1 1.37 5.93 -18.17
N THR A 2 0.52 5.38 -17.31
CA THR A 2 -0.21 6.16 -16.32
C THR A 2 0.78 6.54 -15.23
N VAL A 3 1.09 7.83 -15.11
CA VAL A 3 1.77 8.37 -13.93
C VAL A 3 0.73 8.35 -12.80
N VAL A 4 0.82 7.35 -11.93
CA VAL A 4 -0.02 7.29 -10.73
C VAL A 4 0.57 8.27 -9.72
N THR A 5 -0.07 9.42 -9.58
CA THR A 5 0.23 10.41 -8.53
C THR A 5 -0.38 9.91 -7.22
N MET A 6 0.32 10.08 -6.08
CA MET A 6 -0.24 9.80 -4.75
C MET A 6 -1.37 10.78 -4.45
N ARG A 7 -2.63 10.36 -4.60
CA ARG A 7 -3.81 11.20 -4.40
C ARG A 7 -4.42 11.02 -3.01
N ASN A 8 -4.26 9.84 -2.43
CA ASN A 8 -4.98 9.41 -1.22
C ASN A 8 -4.09 9.26 0.01
N TRP A 9 -2.86 9.72 -0.11
CA TRP A 9 -1.87 9.71 0.94
C TRP A 9 -1.60 11.13 1.38
N LYS A 10 -1.45 11.32 2.69
CA LYS A 10 -1.12 12.63 3.23
C LYS A 10 0.26 13.09 2.76
N ASP A 11 1.22 12.17 2.80
CA ASP A 11 2.62 12.36 2.43
C ASP A 11 3.32 11.00 2.26
N ASP A 12 4.58 10.98 1.83
CA ASP A 12 5.32 9.72 1.59
C ASP A 12 5.53 8.90 2.87
N ILE A 13 5.55 9.57 4.04
CA ILE A 13 5.66 8.92 5.36
C ILE A 13 4.41 8.11 5.68
N ASP A 14 3.22 8.67 5.41
CA ASP A 14 1.93 8.00 5.58
C ASP A 14 1.85 6.71 4.74
N LEU A 15 2.34 6.78 3.49
CA LEU A 15 2.46 5.62 2.62
C LEU A 15 3.47 4.60 3.14
N ASP A 16 4.69 5.01 3.52
CA ASP A 16 5.72 4.09 4.03
C ASP A 16 5.25 3.35 5.29
N CYS A 17 4.68 4.08 6.26
CA CYS A 17 4.09 3.51 7.47
C CYS A 17 3.05 2.44 7.13
N THR A 18 2.17 2.74 6.16
CA THR A 18 1.12 1.82 5.74
C THR A 18 1.68 0.58 5.06
N LEU A 19 2.66 0.73 4.16
CA LEU A 19 3.34 -0.42 3.54
C LEU A 19 4.02 -1.29 4.61
N ARG A 20 4.60 -0.66 5.64
CA ARG A 20 5.22 -1.36 6.77
C ARG A 20 4.20 -2.10 7.65
N ASP A 21 2.99 -1.55 7.81
CA ASP A 21 1.89 -2.21 8.49
C ASP A 21 1.31 -3.37 7.66
N ILE A 22 1.22 -3.23 6.33
CA ILE A 22 0.88 -4.34 5.43
C ILE A 22 1.91 -5.47 5.56
N TYR A 23 3.21 -5.13 5.52
CA TYR A 23 4.30 -6.10 5.71
C TYR A 23 4.20 -6.84 7.07
N ALA A 24 3.87 -6.11 8.14
CA ALA A 24 3.74 -6.66 9.48
C ALA A 24 2.37 -7.35 9.74
N ASN A 25 1.49 -7.40 8.74
CA ASN A 25 0.11 -7.89 8.87
C ASN A 25 -0.70 -7.15 9.97
N ARG A 26 -0.52 -5.83 10.07
CA ARG A 26 -1.11 -4.94 11.09
C ARG A 26 -2.19 -4.00 10.55
N LEU A 27 -2.75 -4.27 9.37
CA LEU A 27 -3.85 -3.48 8.78
C LEU A 27 -5.07 -3.30 9.70
N LYS A 28 -5.28 -4.18 10.70
CA LYS A 28 -6.32 -3.99 11.73
C LYS A 28 -6.07 -2.78 12.64
N MET A 29 -4.81 -2.36 12.83
CA MET A 29 -4.42 -1.20 13.65
C MET A 29 -4.38 0.09 12.84
N SER A 30 -4.08 -0.02 11.54
CA SER A 30 -4.03 1.09 10.58
C SER A 30 -4.90 0.74 9.38
N PRO A 31 -6.24 0.86 9.48
CA PRO A 31 -7.14 0.53 8.38
C PRO A 31 -6.96 1.53 7.24
N ILE A 32 -6.75 1.01 6.03
CA ILE A 32 -6.73 1.80 4.79
C ILE A 32 -8.15 1.91 4.20
N THR A 33 -8.42 2.99 3.48
CA THR A 33 -9.69 3.14 2.74
C THR A 33 -9.68 2.34 1.44
N GLU A 34 -10.85 2.12 0.83
CA GLU A 34 -10.95 1.47 -0.49
C GLU A 34 -10.18 2.24 -1.58
N ASP A 35 -10.16 3.57 -1.49
CA ASP A 35 -9.47 4.42 -2.46
C ASP A 35 -7.94 4.37 -2.30
N GLN A 36 -7.46 4.27 -1.05
CA GLN A 36 -6.05 3.98 -0.77
C GLN A 36 -5.66 2.58 -1.24
N LEU A 37 -6.51 1.57 -1.02
CA LEU A 37 -6.27 0.22 -1.52
C LEU A 37 -6.21 0.21 -3.05
N SER A 38 -7.17 0.83 -3.74
CA SER A 38 -7.16 0.97 -5.20
C SER A 38 -5.86 1.59 -5.68
N GLU A 39 -5.42 2.67 -5.03
CA GLU A 39 -4.18 3.34 -5.41
C GLU A 39 -2.94 2.46 -5.20
N LEU A 40 -2.85 1.67 -4.11
CA LEU A 40 -1.76 0.70 -3.92
C LEU A 40 -1.72 -0.37 -5.01
N LEU A 41 -2.89 -0.85 -5.44
CA LEU A 41 -3.02 -1.83 -6.52
C LEU A 41 -2.62 -1.20 -7.87
N GLU A 42 -3.08 0.01 -8.17
CA GLU A 42 -2.72 0.76 -9.38
C GLU A 42 -1.21 1.08 -9.45
N MET A 43 -0.59 1.41 -8.32
CA MET A 43 0.85 1.61 -8.21
C MET A 43 1.64 0.29 -8.27
N GLY A 44 0.96 -0.85 -8.13
CA GLY A 44 1.57 -2.17 -8.04
C GLY A 44 2.46 -2.32 -6.80
N LEU A 45 2.14 -1.64 -5.70
CA LEU A 45 2.84 -1.75 -4.41
C LEU A 45 2.26 -2.86 -3.53
N ALA A 46 0.97 -3.14 -3.70
CA ALA A 46 0.27 -4.23 -3.01
C ALA A 46 -0.55 -5.06 -3.99
N GLU A 47 -0.98 -6.22 -3.53
CA GLU A 47 -1.89 -7.15 -4.20
C GLU A 47 -2.82 -7.80 -3.17
N VAL A 48 -3.99 -8.28 -3.60
CA VAL A 48 -4.91 -9.04 -2.75
C VAL A 48 -4.76 -10.53 -3.06
N VAL A 49 -4.36 -11.29 -2.05
CA VAL A 49 -4.15 -12.75 -2.14
C VAL A 49 -4.82 -13.40 -0.95
N ASP A 50 -5.74 -14.34 -1.20
CA ASP A 50 -6.56 -14.98 -0.16
C ASP A 50 -7.28 -13.98 0.74
N ASP A 51 -7.93 -12.97 0.13
CA ASP A 51 -8.64 -11.88 0.83
C ASP A 51 -7.75 -10.99 1.73
N GLN A 52 -6.43 -11.15 1.63
CA GLN A 52 -5.46 -10.38 2.39
C GLN A 52 -4.64 -9.47 1.47
N VAL A 53 -4.50 -8.21 1.88
CA VAL A 53 -3.60 -7.26 1.23
C VAL A 53 -2.16 -7.64 1.60
N LYS A 54 -1.33 -7.91 0.59
CA LYS A 54 0.09 -8.25 0.72
C LYS A 54 0.92 -7.30 -0.13
N LEU A 55 2.16 -7.08 0.25
CA LEU A 55 3.09 -6.31 -0.57
C LEU A 55 3.51 -7.11 -1.81
N THR A 56 3.61 -6.42 -2.93
CA THR A 56 4.34 -6.93 -4.10
C THR A 56 5.85 -6.75 -3.88
N GLU A 57 6.68 -7.34 -4.73
CA GLU A 57 8.13 -7.10 -4.72
C GLU A 57 8.48 -5.61 -4.78
N ARG A 58 7.70 -4.81 -5.54
CA ARG A 58 7.89 -3.36 -5.63
C ARG A 58 7.56 -2.67 -4.29
N GLY A 59 6.50 -3.11 -3.61
CA GLY A 59 6.16 -2.65 -2.27
C GLY A 59 7.29 -2.93 -1.27
N TYR A 60 7.83 -4.15 -1.27
CA TYR A 60 8.98 -4.52 -0.44
C TYR A 60 10.19 -3.62 -0.67
N ARG A 61 10.54 -3.36 -1.93
CA ARG A 61 11.69 -2.49 -2.27
C ARG A 61 11.50 -1.04 -1.86
N LYS A 62 10.25 -0.55 -1.74
CA LYS A 62 9.99 0.84 -1.34
C LYS A 62 10.30 1.09 0.14
N ILE A 63 10.08 0.09 1.00
CA ILE A 63 10.26 0.18 2.46
C ILE A 63 11.59 -0.40 2.97
N ALA A 64 12.45 -0.84 2.05
CA ALA A 64 13.74 -1.49 2.32
C ALA A 64 14.89 -0.50 2.50
#